data_AF-A0AB37KD14-F1
#
_entry.id   AF-A0AB37KD14-F1
#
_cell.length_a   1.000
_cell.length_b   1.000
_cell.length_c   1.000
_cell.angle_alpha   90.00
_cell.angle_beta   90.00
_cell.angle_gamma   90.00
#
_symmetry.space_group_name_H-M   'P 1'
#
loop_
_entity.id
_entity.type
_entity.pdbx_description
1 polymer ?
#
loop_
_entity_poly.entity_id
_entity_poly.type
_entity_poly.pdbx_seq_one_letter_code
_entity_poly.pdbx_strand_id
1 'polypeptide(L)'
;MYDYELKSIGNVEVKEFLLVSDGYKLIGFVGKGNHFNWLSIPQLSISVELSKFNDDFWNGEQLASVIENPILVDLLVHVINDLSGLFNKDKQDCFDGKNFITTREYTFWLECECESLSRQLIQFEYDLFPSDLSFDDFKKERLNDYVYSRKQYGTDAF
;
A
#
# COMPACT_ATOMS: atom_id res chain seq x y z
N MET A 1 12.69 1.02 18.95
CA MET A 1 11.36 1.67 18.89
C MET A 1 11.39 2.48 17.61
N TYR A 2 10.58 2.10 16.63
CA TYR A 2 10.59 2.71 15.31
C TYR A 2 9.66 3.93 15.32
N ASP A 3 10.09 5.04 14.73
CA ASP A 3 9.27 6.25 14.67
C ASP A 3 8.41 6.21 13.40
N TYR A 4 7.10 6.11 13.57
CA TYR A 4 6.15 6.30 12.47
C TYR A 4 5.06 7.30 12.88
N GLU A 5 4.69 8.18 11.95
CA GLU A 5 3.57 9.09 12.12
C GLU A 5 2.32 8.46 11.53
N LEU A 6 1.23 8.48 12.31
CA LEU A 6 -0.02 7.84 11.95
C LEU A 6 -1.09 8.86 11.61
N LYS A 7 -1.76 8.64 10.46
CA LYS A 7 -2.90 9.45 10.07
C LYS A 7 -4.04 8.56 9.58
N SER A 8 -5.16 8.58 10.31
CA SER A 8 -6.37 7.92 9.82
C SER A 8 -6.94 8.73 8.65
N ILE A 9 -7.04 8.12 7.46
CA ILE A 9 -7.79 8.72 6.35
C ILE A 9 -9.27 8.40 6.55
N GLY A 10 -9.99 9.32 7.19
CA GLY A 10 -11.45 9.25 7.32
C GLY A 10 -11.96 8.07 8.17
N ASN A 11 -13.23 7.70 7.93
CA ASN A 11 -13.99 6.64 8.63
C ASN A 11 -13.75 5.22 8.07
N VAL A 12 -12.81 5.06 7.15
CA VAL A 12 -12.65 3.86 6.32
C VAL A 12 -11.72 2.87 7.02
N GLU A 13 -11.89 1.58 6.74
CA GLU A 13 -11.12 0.44 7.24
C GLU A 13 -9.71 0.36 6.62
N VAL A 14 -9.13 1.54 6.36
CA VAL A 14 -7.82 1.76 5.79
C VAL A 14 -7.12 2.82 6.63
N LYS A 15 -5.87 2.57 7.02
CA LYS A 15 -5.02 3.52 7.73
C LYS A 15 -3.85 3.91 6.84
N GLU A 16 -3.59 5.20 6.75
CA GLU A 16 -2.36 5.73 6.16
C GLU A 16 -1.32 5.83 7.28
N PHE A 17 -0.10 5.42 6.96
CA PHE A 17 1.03 5.55 7.87
C PHE A 17 2.22 6.14 7.12
N LEU A 18 3.02 6.92 7.84
CA LEU A 18 4.31 7.40 7.41
C LEU A 18 5.39 6.68 8.23
N LEU A 19 6.11 5.76 7.58
CA LEU A 19 7.26 5.07 8.16
C LEU A 19 8.52 5.91 7.95
N VAL A 20 9.17 6.31 9.06
CA VAL A 20 10.47 7.01 9.04
C VAL A 20 11.48 6.22 9.87
N SER A 21 12.28 5.39 9.21
CA SER A 21 13.27 4.55 9.89
C SER A 21 14.46 4.25 8.98
N ASP A 22 15.68 4.36 9.50
CA ASP A 22 16.93 3.93 8.82
C ASP A 22 17.04 4.37 7.35
N GLY A 23 16.73 5.64 7.06
CA GLY A 23 16.80 6.21 5.71
C GLY A 23 15.54 6.02 4.86
N TYR A 24 14.57 5.21 5.32
CA TYR A 24 13.26 5.11 4.72
C TYR A 24 12.37 6.28 5.13
N LYS A 25 11.65 6.83 4.15
CA LYS A 25 10.53 7.75 4.34
C LYS A 25 9.40 7.31 3.42
N LEU A 26 8.58 6.41 3.92
CA LEU A 26 7.57 5.70 3.13
C LEU A 26 6.16 6.01 3.63
N ILE A 27 5.29 6.39 2.71
CA ILE A 27 3.85 6.49 2.90
C ILE A 27 3.27 5.15 2.48
N GLY A 28 2.56 4.50 3.38
CA GLY A 28 1.87 3.26 3.12
C GLY A 28 0.42 3.30 3.56
N PHE A 29 -0.35 2.37 3.01
CA PHE A 29 -1.76 2.16 3.31
C PHE A 29 -1.92 0.72 3.77
N VAL A 30 -2.53 0.53 4.93
CA VAL A 30 -2.91 -0.80 5.40
C VAL A 30 -4.42 -0.89 5.51
N GLY A 31 -5.00 -1.91 4.90
CA GLY A 31 -6.44 -2.14 4.90
C GLY A 31 -6.79 -3.43 5.65
N LYS A 32 -7.80 -3.36 6.50
CA LYS A 32 -8.36 -4.53 7.19
C LYS A 32 -9.77 -4.80 6.69
N GLY A 33 -9.87 -5.60 5.63
CA GLY A 33 -11.14 -5.94 5.00
C GLY A 33 -11.83 -7.15 5.65
N ASN A 34 -13.09 -7.39 5.27
CA ASN A 34 -13.82 -8.60 5.67
C ASN A 34 -13.23 -9.89 5.08
N HIS A 35 -12.67 -9.81 3.86
CA HIS A 35 -12.21 -10.97 3.10
C HIS A 35 -10.69 -11.13 3.15
N PHE A 36 -9.97 -10.06 2.83
CA PHE A 36 -8.52 -10.03 2.88
C PHE A 36 -8.02 -8.74 3.51
N ASN A 37 -6.86 -8.84 4.12
CA ASN A 37 -6.10 -7.70 4.57
C ASN A 37 -5.09 -7.35 3.49
N TRP A 38 -4.64 -6.11 3.43
CA TRP A 38 -3.67 -5.72 2.41
C TRP A 38 -2.79 -4.58 2.88
N LEU A 39 -1.62 -4.50 2.25
CA LEU A 39 -0.67 -3.41 2.39
C LEU A 39 -0.33 -2.88 1.01
N SER A 40 -0.34 -1.57 0.85
CA SER A 40 0.24 -0.92 -0.30
C SER A 40 1.26 0.13 0.10
N ILE A 41 2.41 0.12 -0.57
CA ILE A 41 3.46 1.13 -0.47
C ILE A 41 3.76 1.59 -1.91
N PRO A 42 3.01 2.59 -2.43
CA PRO A 42 3.14 3.00 -3.83
C PRO A 42 4.55 3.46 -4.21
N GLN A 43 5.29 4.05 -3.27
CA GLN A 43 6.68 4.48 -3.50
C GLN A 43 7.62 3.32 -3.86
N LEU A 44 7.29 2.10 -3.42
CA LEU A 44 8.03 0.88 -3.73
C LEU A 44 7.35 0.08 -4.85
N SER A 45 6.20 0.52 -5.35
CA SER A 45 5.39 -0.21 -6.34
C SER A 45 4.90 -1.57 -5.81
N ILE A 46 4.55 -1.58 -4.53
CA ILE A 46 4.13 -2.79 -3.81
C ILE A 46 2.67 -2.65 -3.41
N SER A 47 1.90 -3.67 -3.75
CA SER A 47 0.58 -3.92 -3.19
C SER A 47 0.49 -5.43 -2.96
N VAL A 48 0.20 -5.85 -1.73
CA VAL A 48 0.30 -7.25 -1.32
C VAL A 48 -0.87 -7.61 -0.41
N GLU A 49 -1.39 -8.81 -0.63
CA GLU A 49 -2.37 -9.42 0.26
C GLU A 49 -1.68 -9.88 1.55
N LEU A 50 -2.29 -9.54 2.69
CA LEU A 50 -1.83 -9.93 4.00
C LEU A 50 -2.73 -11.04 4.56
N SER A 51 -2.11 -11.88 5.38
CA SER A 51 -2.82 -12.79 6.27
C SER A 51 -3.48 -12.00 7.41
N LYS A 52 -3.90 -12.68 8.47
CA LYS A 52 -4.31 -11.99 9.69
C LYS A 52 -3.16 -11.11 10.19
N PHE A 53 -3.45 -9.90 10.64
CA PHE A 53 -2.40 -8.97 11.05
C PHE A 53 -1.49 -9.50 12.16
N ASN A 54 -1.99 -10.37 13.04
CA ASN A 54 -1.21 -11.03 14.10
C ASN A 54 -0.45 -12.29 13.63
N ASP A 55 -0.41 -12.56 12.34
CA ASP A 55 0.31 -13.69 11.74
C ASP A 55 1.63 -13.21 11.12
N ASP A 56 2.59 -12.92 11.99
CA ASP A 56 3.90 -12.35 11.62
C ASP A 56 4.63 -13.20 10.59
N PHE A 57 4.52 -14.53 10.71
CA PHE A 57 5.19 -15.47 9.81
C PHE A 57 4.65 -15.36 8.40
N TRP A 58 3.34 -15.50 8.20
CA TRP A 58 2.77 -15.45 6.85
C TRP A 58 2.80 -14.04 6.24
N ASN A 59 2.65 -12.99 7.05
CA ASN A 59 2.81 -11.62 6.56
C ASN A 59 4.26 -11.34 6.14
N GLY A 60 5.24 -11.85 6.90
CA GLY A 60 6.65 -11.77 6.54
C GLY A 60 6.96 -12.46 5.21
N GLU A 61 6.46 -13.69 4.99
CA GLU A 61 6.64 -14.42 3.73
C GLU A 61 6.02 -13.68 2.53
N GLN A 62 4.79 -13.15 2.68
CA GLN A 62 4.14 -12.38 1.62
C GLN A 62 4.93 -11.12 1.27
N LEU A 63 5.42 -10.39 2.27
CA LEU A 63 6.26 -9.21 2.06
C LEU A 63 7.61 -9.56 1.43
N ALA A 64 8.26 -10.63 1.89
CA ALA A 64 9.54 -11.10 1.35
C ALA A 64 9.42 -11.59 -0.11
N SER A 65 8.23 -11.95 -0.57
CA SER A 65 7.99 -12.32 -1.99
C SER A 65 8.12 -11.13 -2.95
N VAL A 66 7.98 -9.89 -2.44
CA VAL A 66 8.00 -8.65 -3.24
C VAL A 66 9.01 -7.60 -2.74
N ILE A 67 9.64 -7.82 -1.58
CA ILE A 67 10.66 -6.96 -0.96
C ILE A 67 11.93 -7.76 -0.73
N GLU A 68 13.01 -7.37 -1.41
CA GLU A 68 14.31 -8.04 -1.24
C GLU A 68 15.01 -7.68 0.07
N ASN A 69 14.74 -6.50 0.64
CA ASN A 69 15.39 -6.07 1.88
C ASN A 69 14.70 -6.69 3.12
N PRO A 70 15.35 -7.63 3.83
CA PRO A 70 14.74 -8.30 4.99
C PRO A 70 14.49 -7.33 6.17
N ILE A 71 15.32 -6.29 6.33
CA ILE A 71 15.12 -5.29 7.40
C ILE A 71 13.81 -4.53 7.16
N LEU A 72 13.51 -4.21 5.89
CA LEU A 72 12.27 -3.53 5.54
C LEU A 72 11.06 -4.45 5.71
N VAL A 73 11.19 -5.74 5.41
CA VAL A 73 10.15 -6.74 5.69
C VAL A 73 9.83 -6.78 7.18
N ASP A 74 10.85 -6.95 8.03
CA ASP A 74 10.66 -6.98 9.49
C ASP A 74 10.01 -5.69 10.00
N LEU A 75 10.45 -4.53 9.51
CA LEU A 75 9.86 -3.23 9.84
C LEU A 75 8.37 -3.18 9.51
N LEU A 76 7.99 -3.63 8.31
CA LEU A 76 6.60 -3.59 7.85
C LEU A 76 5.72 -4.58 8.62
N VAL A 77 6.23 -5.74 9.00
CA VAL A 77 5.52 -6.67 9.89
C VAL A 77 5.22 -6.01 11.24
N HIS A 78 6.20 -5.31 11.83
CA HIS A 78 5.97 -4.56 13.08
C HIS A 78 4.93 -3.45 12.89
N VAL A 79 4.98 -2.71 11.79
CA VAL A 79 3.98 -1.69 11.47
C VAL A 79 2.59 -2.33 11.38
N ILE A 80 2.41 -3.43 10.65
CA ILE A 80 1.12 -4.13 10.54
C ILE A 80 0.58 -4.51 11.93
N ASN A 81 1.43 -5.05 12.80
CA ASN A 81 1.07 -5.41 14.16
C ASN A 81 0.64 -4.21 15.01
N ASP A 82 1.42 -3.15 15.00
CA ASP A 82 1.12 -1.94 15.76
C ASP A 82 -0.18 -1.28 15.30
N LEU A 83 -0.43 -1.29 13.99
CA LEU A 83 -1.65 -0.75 13.40
C LEU A 83 -2.87 -1.63 13.64
N SER A 84 -2.69 -2.91 13.95
CA SER A 84 -3.78 -3.88 14.08
C SER A 84 -4.84 -3.47 15.11
N GLY A 85 -4.41 -2.85 16.21
CA GLY A 85 -5.28 -2.37 17.29
C GLY A 85 -6.09 -1.11 16.95
N LEU A 86 -5.79 -0.45 15.82
CA LEU A 86 -6.51 0.74 15.35
C LEU A 86 -7.72 0.41 14.48
N PHE A 87 -7.94 -0.88 14.20
CA PHE A 87 -9.09 -1.37 13.44
C PHE A 87 -10.13 -1.95 14.39
N ASN A 88 -11.37 -1.44 14.31
CA ASN A 88 -12.51 -1.91 15.13
C ASN A 88 -13.07 -3.28 14.71
N LYS A 89 -12.28 -4.12 14.02
CA LYS A 89 -12.70 -5.43 13.51
C LYS A 89 -11.87 -6.53 14.14
N ASP A 90 -12.50 -7.42 14.88
CA ASP A 90 -11.82 -8.52 15.59
C ASP A 90 -11.60 -9.78 14.74
N LYS A 91 -12.33 -9.95 13.61
CA LYS A 91 -12.27 -11.16 12.78
C LYS A 91 -12.24 -10.86 11.28
N GLN A 92 -11.42 -11.65 10.60
CA GLN A 92 -11.44 -11.85 9.15
C GLN A 92 -12.45 -12.97 8.89
N ASP A 93 -13.62 -12.65 8.32
CA ASP A 93 -14.66 -13.63 8.00
C ASP A 93 -14.37 -14.22 6.61
N CYS A 94 -13.46 -15.18 6.58
CA CYS A 94 -12.95 -15.83 5.36
C CYS A 94 -13.96 -16.70 4.59
N PHE A 95 -15.28 -16.58 4.82
CA PHE A 95 -16.26 -17.57 4.34
C PHE A 95 -17.57 -17.04 3.74
N ASP A 96 -17.66 -15.77 3.35
CA ASP A 96 -18.84 -15.26 2.65
C ASP A 96 -18.45 -14.60 1.33
N GLY A 97 -18.39 -15.40 0.26
CA GLY A 97 -18.20 -14.94 -1.12
C GLY A 97 -19.33 -14.07 -1.70
N LYS A 98 -20.19 -13.45 -0.88
CA LYS A 98 -21.29 -12.59 -1.32
C LYS A 98 -21.38 -11.23 -0.60
N ASN A 99 -20.68 -11.00 0.49
CA ASN A 99 -20.68 -9.70 1.18
C ASN A 99 -19.45 -8.87 0.81
N PHE A 100 -19.42 -8.39 -0.43
CA PHE A 100 -18.34 -7.56 -0.97
C PHE A 100 -17.87 -6.47 0.01
N ILE A 101 -16.54 -6.26 0.01
CA ILE A 101 -15.88 -4.99 0.32
C ILE A 101 -16.79 -3.83 -0.13
N THR A 102 -16.90 -2.73 0.63
CA THR A 102 -17.69 -1.61 0.12
C THR A 102 -17.14 -1.20 -1.25
N THR A 103 -17.97 -0.91 -2.25
CA THR A 103 -17.48 -0.61 -3.62
C THR A 103 -16.30 0.37 -3.62
N ARG A 104 -16.33 1.33 -2.68
CA ARG A 104 -15.28 2.32 -2.45
C ARG A 104 -13.92 1.73 -2.05
N GLU A 105 -13.89 0.78 -1.12
CA GLU A 105 -12.63 0.15 -0.67
C GLU A 105 -12.03 -0.73 -1.77
N TYR A 106 -12.87 -1.41 -2.55
CA TYR A 106 -12.42 -2.21 -3.69
C TYR A 106 -11.87 -1.32 -4.80
N THR A 107 -12.55 -0.23 -5.11
CA THR A 107 -12.04 0.79 -6.05
C THR A 107 -10.71 1.36 -5.57
N PHE A 108 -10.57 1.69 -4.28
CA PHE A 108 -9.31 2.23 -3.75
C PHE A 108 -8.15 1.23 -3.81
N TRP A 109 -8.42 -0.05 -3.53
CA TRP A 109 -7.42 -1.10 -3.68
C TRP A 109 -7.00 -1.25 -5.14
N LEU A 110 -7.96 -1.31 -6.08
CA LEU A 110 -7.67 -1.36 -7.52
C LEU A 110 -6.87 -0.14 -7.98
N GLU A 111 -7.16 1.06 -7.47
CA GLU A 111 -6.37 2.26 -7.77
C GLU A 111 -4.92 2.10 -7.33
N CYS A 112 -4.68 1.56 -6.12
CA CYS A 112 -3.33 1.31 -5.61
C CYS A 112 -2.59 0.21 -6.39
N GLU A 113 -3.31 -0.84 -6.80
CA GLU A 113 -2.76 -1.91 -7.64
C GLU A 113 -2.38 -1.39 -9.02
N CYS A 114 -3.26 -0.62 -9.66
CA CYS A 114 -2.99 0.01 -10.96
C CYS A 114 -1.76 0.92 -10.89
N GLU A 115 -1.65 1.73 -9.84
CA GLU A 115 -0.48 2.60 -9.61
C GLU A 115 0.80 1.77 -9.47
N SER A 116 0.77 0.69 -8.69
CA SER A 116 1.92 -0.20 -8.49
C SER A 116 2.37 -0.87 -9.80
N LEU A 117 1.42 -1.44 -10.55
CA LEU A 117 1.68 -2.06 -11.85
C LEU A 117 2.20 -1.05 -12.87
N SER A 118 1.69 0.20 -12.85
CA SER A 118 2.16 1.24 -13.75
C SER A 118 3.65 1.56 -13.54
N ARG A 119 4.11 1.55 -12.29
CA ARG A 119 5.52 1.80 -11.95
C ARG A 119 6.42 0.63 -12.32
N GLN A 120 5.94 -0.59 -12.16
CA GLN A 120 6.65 -1.79 -12.63
C GLN A 120 6.81 -1.79 -14.15
N LEU A 121 5.77 -1.38 -14.89
CA LEU A 121 5.83 -1.24 -16.34
C LEU A 121 6.86 -0.18 -16.78
N ILE A 122 6.97 0.93 -16.05
CA ILE A 122 7.97 1.98 -16.34
C ILE A 122 9.39 1.46 -16.10
N GLN A 123 9.63 0.76 -14.99
CA GLN A 123 10.93 0.16 -14.74
C GLN A 123 11.30 -0.81 -15.87
N PHE A 124 10.35 -1.63 -16.29
CA PHE A 124 10.50 -2.54 -17.41
C PHE A 124 10.79 -1.81 -18.74
N GLU A 125 10.06 -0.74 -19.05
CA GLU A 125 10.30 0.09 -20.24
C GLU A 125 11.68 0.76 -20.21
N TYR A 126 12.09 1.30 -19.06
CA TYR A 126 13.40 1.91 -18.86
C TYR A 126 14.54 0.90 -19.03
N ASP A 127 14.36 -0.32 -18.50
CA ASP A 127 15.37 -1.38 -18.58
C ASP A 127 15.50 -1.96 -20.01
N LEU A 128 14.44 -1.90 -20.82
CA LEU A 128 14.41 -2.43 -22.19
C LEU A 128 14.75 -1.41 -23.27
N PHE A 129 14.38 -0.14 -23.08
CA PHE A 129 14.51 0.89 -24.09
C PHE A 129 15.50 1.97 -23.61
N PRO A 130 16.63 2.18 -24.31
CA PRO A 130 17.52 3.28 -23.99
C PRO A 130 16.79 4.61 -24.13
N SER A 131 16.69 5.35 -23.02
CA SER A 131 16.03 6.64 -22.91
C SER A 131 17.01 7.73 -22.52
N ASP A 132 16.87 8.91 -23.12
CA ASP A 132 17.62 10.12 -22.75
C ASP A 132 17.08 10.77 -21.45
N LEU A 133 15.89 10.36 -21.00
CA LEU A 133 15.26 10.82 -19.76
C LEU A 133 15.74 9.97 -18.58
N SER A 134 16.03 10.63 -17.46
CA SER A 134 16.40 9.92 -16.24
C SER A 134 15.18 9.23 -15.63
N PHE A 135 15.42 8.14 -14.89
CA PHE A 135 14.36 7.44 -14.16
C PHE A 135 13.59 8.36 -13.18
N ASP A 136 14.26 9.37 -12.64
CA ASP A 136 13.64 10.37 -11.76
C ASP A 136 12.69 11.32 -12.51
N ASP A 137 12.94 11.59 -13.79
CA ASP A 137 12.05 12.40 -14.61
C ASP A 137 10.73 11.67 -14.87
N PHE A 138 10.78 10.37 -15.18
CA PHE A 138 9.59 9.52 -15.31
C PHE A 138 8.78 9.44 -14.01
N LYS A 139 9.46 9.28 -12.86
CA LYS A 139 8.80 9.28 -11.55
C LYS A 139 8.10 10.61 -11.26
N LYS A 140 8.71 11.73 -11.64
CA LYS A 140 8.19 13.07 -11.36
C LYS A 140 7.00 13.43 -12.24
N GLU A 141 7.03 13.07 -13.52
CA GLU A 141 5.91 13.27 -14.44
C GLU A 141 4.67 12.50 -13.97
N ARG A 142 4.84 11.25 -13.54
CA ARG A 142 3.73 10.44 -12.99
C ARG A 142 3.25 10.88 -11.62
N LEU A 143 4.13 11.35 -10.72
CA LEU A 143 3.68 11.96 -9.47
C LEU A 143 2.77 13.15 -9.74
N ASN A 144 3.08 13.95 -10.77
CA ASN A 144 2.23 15.06 -11.18
C ASN A 144 0.88 14.58 -11.72
N ASP A 145 0.85 13.53 -12.55
CA ASP A 145 -0.39 12.90 -13.03
C ASP A 145 -1.25 12.35 -11.88
N TYR A 146 -0.64 11.63 -10.94
CA TYR A 146 -1.32 11.09 -9.76
C TYR A 146 -1.89 12.21 -8.88
N VAL A 147 -1.11 13.27 -8.61
CA VAL A 147 -1.57 14.45 -7.86
C VAL A 147 -2.69 15.18 -8.61
N TYR A 148 -2.60 15.29 -9.94
CA TYR A 148 -3.63 15.89 -10.78
C TYR A 148 -4.93 15.08 -10.75
N SER A 149 -4.84 13.75 -10.94
CA SER A 149 -5.96 12.81 -10.83
C SER A 149 -6.62 12.90 -9.46
N ARG A 150 -5.84 12.86 -8.37
CA ARG A 150 -6.35 13.02 -6.99
C ARG A 150 -7.04 14.36 -6.75
N LYS A 151 -6.57 15.45 -7.36
CA LYS A 151 -7.25 16.76 -7.31
C LYS A 151 -8.61 16.73 -8.01
N GLN A 152 -8.74 16.06 -9.16
CA GLN A 152 -10.02 15.90 -9.84
C GLN A 152 -11.01 15.04 -9.04
N TYR A 153 -10.54 13.91 -8.49
CA TYR A 153 -11.38 13.07 -7.64
C TYR A 153 -11.81 13.74 -6.32
N GLY A 154 -11.00 14.67 -5.79
CA GLY A 154 -11.32 15.42 -4.58
C GLY A 154 -12.37 16.51 -4.77
N THR A 155 -12.57 17.02 -6.00
CA THR A 155 -13.59 18.05 -6.30
C THR A 155 -14.97 17.48 -6.62
N ASP A 156 -15.04 16.24 -7.13
CA ASP A 156 -16.30 15.60 -7.53
C ASP A 156 -16.92 14.72 -6.42
N ALA A 157 -16.31 14.71 -5.23
CA ALA A 157 -16.73 13.87 -4.11
C ALA A 157 -17.59 14.61 -3.05
N PHE A 158 -18.15 15.78 -3.37
CA PHE A 158 -19.04 16.55 -2.48
C PHE A 158 -20.36 16.92 -3.16
#